data_AF-A0A2V6QGD3-F1
#
_entry.id   AF-A0A2V6QGD3-F1
#
_cell.length_a   1.000
_cell.length_b   1.000
_cell.length_c   1.000
_cell.angle_alpha   90.00
_cell.angle_beta   90.00
_cell.angle_gamma   90.00
#
_symmetry.space_group_name_H-M   'P 1'
#
loop_
_entity.id
_entity.type
_entity.pdbx_description
1 polymer ?
#
loop_
_entity_poly.entity_id
_entity_poly.type
_entity_poly.pdbx_seq_one_letter_code
_entity_poly.pdbx_strand_id
1 'polypeptide(L)' 'MMRLYDAGDNRLCGTLSDRQFDALVEALEEEELEDGDCAIDRDTIETLEEQGLDADILDVLRAALGDRVEALIRCERS' A
#
# COMPACT_ATOMS: atom_id res chain seq x y z
N MET A 1 -6.59 -2.72 -12.90
CA MET A 1 -5.34 -3.23 -12.29
C MET A 1 -4.52 -2.02 -11.89
N MET A 2 -4.14 -1.95 -10.61
CA MET A 2 -3.35 -0.87 -10.01
C MET A 2 -1.91 -1.33 -9.84
N ARG A 3 -0.95 -0.46 -10.14
CA ARG A 3 0.48 -0.71 -9.90
C ARG A 3 0.89 0.04 -8.64
N LEU A 4 1.60 -0.65 -7.75
CA LEU A 4 2.01 -0.12 -6.47
C LEU A 4 3.53 0.08 -6.51
N TYR A 5 3.95 1.33 -6.34
CA TYR A 5 5.35 1.75 -6.39
C TYR A 5 5.76 2.30 -5.03
N ASP A 6 6.96 1.99 -4.57
CA ASP A 6 7.62 2.73 -3.50
C ASP A 6 8.12 4.05 -4.07
N ALA A 7 7.56 5.18 -3.64
CA ALA A 7 7.97 6.51 -4.08
C ALA A 7 9.36 6.91 -3.54
N GLY A 8 9.83 6.24 -2.48
CA GLY A 8 11.18 6.47 -1.92
C GLY A 8 12.31 5.97 -2.82
N ASP A 9 12.15 4.77 -3.40
CA ASP A 9 13.14 4.08 -4.24
C ASP A 9 12.70 4.03 -5.72
N ASN A 10 11.50 4.54 -6.02
CA ASN A 10 10.82 4.43 -7.32
C ASN A 10 10.68 2.97 -7.80
N ARG A 11 10.57 2.03 -6.87
CA ARG A 11 10.59 0.59 -7.15
C ARG A 11 9.18 0.05 -7.24
N LEU A 12 8.86 -0.72 -8.28
CA LEU A 12 7.59 -1.44 -8.35
C LEU A 12 7.58 -2.51 -7.24
N CYS A 13 6.71 -2.34 -6.26
CA CYS A 13 6.54 -3.28 -5.17
C CYS A 13 5.57 -4.39 -5.55
N GLY A 14 4.55 -4.07 -6.35
CA GLY A 14 3.59 -5.07 -6.82
C GLY A 14 2.49 -4.49 -7.70
N THR A 15 1.53 -5.35 -8.04
CA THR A 15 0.31 -4.97 -8.75
C THR A 15 -0.91 -5.47 -7.99
N LEU A 16 -1.83 -4.58 -7.68
CA LEU A 16 -3.10 -4.88 -7.04
C LEU A 16 -4.22 -4.99 -8.08
N SER A 17 -5.17 -5.86 -7.83
CA SER A 17 -6.45 -5.83 -8.53
C SER A 17 -7.31 -4.67 -8.02
N ASP A 18 -8.28 -4.20 -8.82
CA ASP A 18 -9.17 -3.11 -8.41
C ASP A 18 -9.88 -3.41 -7.08
N ARG A 19 -10.24 -4.68 -6.81
CA ARG A 19 -10.78 -5.11 -5.50
C ARG A 19 -9.81 -5.02 -4.33
N GLN A 20 -8.54 -5.33 -4.56
CA GLN A 20 -7.51 -5.26 -3.52
C GLN A 20 -7.18 -3.81 -3.19
N PHE A 21 -7.20 -2.95 -4.20
CA PHE A 21 -7.05 -1.51 -4.03
C PHE A 21 -8.25 -0.91 -3.28
N ASP A 22 -9.49 -1.27 -3.65
CA ASP A 22 -10.70 -0.81 -2.96
C ASP A 22 -10.70 -1.22 -1.46
N ALA A 23 -10.27 -2.45 -1.16
CA ALA A 23 -10.09 -2.91 0.21
C ALA A 23 -9.00 -2.15 0.97
N LEU A 24 -7.89 -1.80 0.30
CA LEU A 24 -6.81 -1.01 0.89
C LEU A 24 -7.28 0.43 1.19
N VAL A 25 -8.00 1.05 0.26
CA VAL A 25 -8.61 2.38 0.41
C VAL A 25 -9.59 2.39 1.59
N GLU A 26 -10.47 1.38 1.66
CA GLU A 26 -11.44 1.24 2.75
C GLU A 26 -10.75 1.06 4.11
N ALA A 27 -9.72 0.22 4.16
CA ALA A 27 -9.00 -0.08 5.41
C ALA A 27 -8.10 1.08 5.88
N LEU A 28 -7.58 1.89 4.95
CA LEU A 28 -6.81 3.11 5.26
C LEU A 28 -7.72 4.31 5.55
N GLU A 29 -9.03 4.18 5.32
CA GLU A 29 -10.00 5.29 5.35
C GLU A 29 -9.54 6.50 4.51
N GLU A 30 -8.71 6.26 3.49
CA GLU A 30 -8.06 7.27 2.64
C GLU A 30 -8.71 7.29 1.26
N GLU A 31 -9.69 8.17 1.06
CA GLU A 31 -10.39 8.34 -0.21
C GLU A 31 -9.48 8.80 -1.38
N GLU A 32 -8.25 9.27 -1.09
CA GLU A 32 -7.34 9.90 -2.07
C GLU A 32 -6.16 9.02 -2.52
N LEU A 33 -6.11 7.76 -2.11
CA LEU A 33 -5.07 6.79 -2.50
C LEU A 33 -4.93 6.57 -4.02
N GLU A 34 -5.96 6.91 -4.81
CA GLU A 34 -5.99 6.67 -6.26
C GLU A 34 -5.12 7.66 -7.06
N ASP A 35 -4.81 8.84 -6.49
CA ASP A 35 -4.13 9.95 -7.17
C ASP A 35 -2.90 10.50 -6.40
N GLY A 36 -2.49 9.84 -5.31
CA GLY A 36 -1.52 10.36 -4.34
C GLY A 36 -0.38 9.43 -3.94
N ASP A 37 0.56 10.00 -3.18
CA ASP A 37 1.56 9.27 -2.41
C ASP A 37 0.99 9.08 -0.99
N CYS A 38 0.77 7.83 -0.56
CA CYS A 38 0.29 7.49 0.78
C CYS A 38 1.48 7.10 1.67
N ALA A 39 1.59 7.68 2.86
CA ALA A 39 2.61 7.33 3.82
C ALA A 39 2.14 6.11 4.63
N ILE A 40 2.83 4.99 4.45
CA ILE A 40 2.57 3.75 5.18
C ILE A 40 3.71 3.54 6.17
N ASP A 41 3.34 3.35 7.43
CA ASP A 41 4.25 2.98 8.51
C ASP A 41 3.92 1.59 9.06
N ARG A 42 4.74 1.14 10.01
CA ARG A 42 4.58 -0.19 10.61
C ARG A 42 3.24 -0.34 11.35
N ASP A 43 2.78 0.72 12.01
CA ASP A 43 1.53 0.72 12.79
C ASP A 43 0.32 0.57 11.86
N THR A 44 0.39 1.25 10.71
CA THR A 44 -0.57 1.10 9.63
C THR A 44 -0.62 -0.33 9.10
N ILE A 45 0.54 -0.95 8.82
CA ILE A 45 0.60 -2.35 8.35
C ILE A 45 0.01 -3.31 9.39
N GLU A 46 0.32 -3.11 10.68
CA GLU A 46 -0.25 -3.92 11.78
C GLU A 46 -1.77 -3.75 11.84
N THR A 47 -2.27 -2.51 11.72
CA THR A 47 -3.71 -2.22 11.69
C THR A 47 -4.40 -2.88 10.49
N LEU A 48 -3.79 -2.83 9.30
CA LEU A 48 -4.31 -3.47 8.10
C LEU A 48 -4.32 -5.01 8.25
N GLU A 49 -3.32 -5.60 8.89
CA GLU A 49 -3.28 -7.03 9.22
C GLU A 49 -4.43 -7.42 10.17
N GLU A 50 -4.69 -6.60 11.20
CA GLU A 50 -5.82 -6.82 12.13
C GLU A 50 -7.18 -6.66 11.46
N GLN A 51 -7.31 -5.77 10.47
CA GLN A 51 -8.51 -5.61 9.66
C GLN A 51 -8.75 -6.79 8.69
N GLY A 52 -7.77 -7.69 8.54
CA GLY A 52 -7.87 -8.84 7.64
C GLY A 52 -7.63 -8.48 6.19
N LEU A 53 -6.80 -7.46 5.94
CA LEU A 53 -6.36 -7.11 4.59
C LEU A 53 -5.60 -8.29 3.95
N ASP A 54 -5.64 -8.35 2.63
CA ASP A 54 -5.03 -9.43 1.86
C ASP A 54 -3.53 -9.55 2.17
N ALA A 55 -3.08 -10.76 2.54
CA ALA A 55 -1.70 -10.98 2.97
C ALA A 55 -0.67 -10.64 1.88
N ASP A 56 -1.07 -10.72 0.60
CA ASP A 56 -0.24 -10.32 -0.54
C ASP A 56 0.03 -8.81 -0.53
N ILE A 57 -0.96 -7.99 -0.15
CA ILE A 57 -0.81 -6.53 -0.03
C ILE A 57 0.13 -6.21 1.14
N LEU A 58 -0.08 -6.87 2.28
CA LEU A 58 0.75 -6.68 3.48
C LEU A 58 2.21 -7.05 3.22
N ASP A 59 2.47 -8.13 2.47
CA ASP A 59 3.84 -8.53 2.11
C ASP A 59 4.51 -7.48 1.21
N VAL A 60 3.77 -6.95 0.23
CA VAL A 60 4.23 -5.86 -0.66
C VAL A 60 4.54 -4.58 0.13
N LEU A 61 3.64 -4.17 1.03
CA LEU A 61 3.83 -2.99 1.88
C LEU A 61 5.01 -3.17 2.84
N ARG A 62 5.14 -4.36 3.44
CA ARG A 62 6.24 -4.71 4.34
C ARG A 62 7.58 -4.78 3.61
N ALA A 63 7.59 -5.24 2.36
CA ALA A 63 8.76 -5.24 1.51
C ALA A 63 9.15 -3.82 1.05
N ALA A 64 8.18 -2.93 0.85
CA ALA A 64 8.40 -1.52 0.56
C ALA A 64 8.95 -0.76 1.78
N LEU A 65 8.36 -0.99 2.95
CA LEU A 65 8.80 -0.43 4.23
C LEU A 65 10.23 -0.90 4.57
N GLY A 66 10.49 -2.20 4.47
CA GLY A 66 11.78 -2.78 4.79
C GLY A 66 12.24 -2.41 6.21
N ASP A 67 13.35 -1.67 6.30
CA ASP A 67 13.93 -1.18 7.56
C ASP A 67 13.57 0.29 7.86
N ARG A 68 12.74 0.92 7.01
CA ARG A 68 12.33 2.31 7.16
C ARG A 68 11.23 2.43 8.22
N VAL A 69 11.15 3.61 8.85
CA VAL A 69 10.09 3.93 9.81
C VAL A 69 8.77 4.21 9.08
N GLU A 70 8.87 4.85 7.91
CA GLU A 70 7.76 5.25 7.04
C GLU A 70 8.20 5.01 5.59
N ALA A 71 7.29 4.53 4.76
CA ALA A 71 7.46 4.38 3.33
C ALA A 71 6.35 5.10 2.58
N LEU A 72 6.73 5.83 1.53
CA LEU A 72 5.77 6.49 0.66
C LEU A 72 5.40 5.52 -0.46
N ILE A 73 4.11 5.23 -0.57
CA ILE A 73 3.54 4.33 -1.55
C ILE A 73 2.76 5.14 -2.57
N ARG A 74 3.09 4.95 -3.84
CA ARG A 74 2.36 5.52 -4.97
C ARG A 74 1.57 4.44 -5.67
N CYS A 75 0.27 4.67 -5.81
CA CYS A 75 -0.59 3.84 -6.64
C CYS A 75 -0.78 4.52 -8.01
N GLU A 76 -0.65 3.76 -9.09
CA GLU A 76 -0.88 4.26 -10.45
C GLU A 76 -1.77 3.28 -11.22
N ARG A 77 -2.82 3.83 -11.86
CA ARG A 77 -3.74 3.05 -12.70
C ARG A 77 -3.13 2.79 -14.07
N SER A 78 -3.12 1.53 -14.49
CA SER A 78 -2.65 1.08 -15.81
C SER A 78 -3.77 0.86 -16.82
#